data_AF-A0A9E4KI73-F1
#
_entry.id   AF-A0A9E4KI73-F1
#
_cell.length_a   1.000
_cell.length_b   1.000
_cell.length_c   1.000
_cell.angle_alpha   90.00
_cell.angle_beta   90.00
_cell.angle_gamma   90.00
#
_symmetry.space_group_name_H-M   'P 1'
#
loop_
_entity.id
_entity.type
_entity.pdbx_description
1 polymer ?
#
loop_
_entity_poly.entity_id
_entity_poly.type
_entity_poly.pdbx_seq_one_letter_code
_entity_poly.pdbx_strand_id
1 'polypeptide(L)'
;MSYRTNPDRILDNIDRSRSREAERDRFEVDRQAEGRDLESEPPAQDATFGERARRIRACVERAYVRAAKREQVYRLAKRFRAVEDLHHHKARGDVSIIVQYLDHERFDDVRVSPFEITPQHLLDARRETRTTQPDIGALKVLREQLKYGVLAAYRKLEPHIREAIKERADLGHVQVLVTLDLRPAG
;
A
#
# COMPACT_ATOMS: atom_id res chain seq x y z
N MET A 1 -28.27 16.18 -44.17
CA MET A 1 -26.85 16.53 -43.95
C MET A 1 -26.17 15.30 -43.37
N SER A 2 -25.23 14.71 -44.10
CA SER A 2 -24.57 13.46 -43.69
C SER A 2 -23.56 13.78 -42.59
N TYR A 3 -23.82 13.28 -41.37
CA TYR A 3 -22.81 13.22 -40.31
C TYR A 3 -21.77 12.18 -40.71
N ARG A 4 -20.85 12.53 -41.62
CA ARG A 4 -19.63 11.77 -41.82
C ARG A 4 -18.75 12.04 -40.62
N THR A 5 -18.89 11.21 -39.60
CA THR A 5 -17.95 11.12 -38.49
C THR A 5 -16.60 10.76 -39.09
N ASN A 6 -15.72 11.75 -39.23
CA ASN A 6 -14.43 11.56 -39.89
C ASN A 6 -13.55 10.70 -38.98
N PRO A 7 -13.23 9.45 -39.36
CA PRO A 7 -12.51 8.51 -38.49
C PRO A 7 -11.16 9.05 -38.02
N ASP A 8 -10.49 9.85 -38.86
CA ASP A 8 -9.21 10.49 -38.50
C ASP A 8 -9.34 11.46 -37.31
N ARG A 9 -10.46 12.19 -37.21
CA ARG A 9 -10.75 13.08 -36.08
C ARG A 9 -11.08 12.32 -34.79
N ILE A 10 -11.63 11.11 -34.90
CA ILE A 10 -11.90 10.25 -33.75
C ILE A 10 -10.58 9.68 -33.24
N LEU A 11 -9.70 9.22 -34.13
CA LEU A 11 -8.37 8.71 -33.78
C LEU A 11 -7.50 9.79 -33.15
N ASP A 12 -7.46 11.00 -33.71
CA ASP A 12 -6.75 12.15 -33.12
C ASP A 12 -7.29 12.53 -31.73
N ASN A 13 -8.60 12.44 -31.51
CA ASN A 13 -9.20 12.70 -30.20
C ASN A 13 -8.90 11.59 -29.19
N ILE A 14 -8.85 10.32 -29.62
CA ILE A 14 -8.47 9.18 -28.79
C ILE A 14 -6.98 9.26 -28.42
N ASP A 15 -6.11 9.67 -29.34
CA ASP A 15 -4.68 9.80 -29.07
C ASP A 15 -4.37 11.02 -28.19
N ARG A 16 -5.12 12.12 -28.33
CA ARG A 16 -5.06 13.25 -27.38
C ARG A 16 -5.64 12.89 -26.01
N SER A 17 -6.71 12.11 -25.93
CA SER A 17 -7.26 11.67 -24.63
C SER A 17 -6.32 10.69 -23.94
N ARG A 18 -5.75 9.73 -24.69
CA ARG A 18 -4.71 8.82 -24.19
C ARG A 18 -3.44 9.55 -23.76
N SER A 19 -3.00 10.56 -24.50
CA SER A 19 -1.82 11.36 -24.11
C SER A 19 -2.09 12.16 -22.83
N ARG A 20 -3.30 12.70 -22.66
CA ARG A 20 -3.69 13.41 -21.43
C ARG A 20 -3.89 12.48 -20.23
N GLU A 21 -4.41 11.27 -20.44
CA GLU A 21 -4.46 10.22 -19.40
C GLU A 21 -3.04 9.74 -19.04
N ALA A 22 -2.19 9.51 -20.03
CA ALA A 22 -0.79 9.12 -19.82
C ALA A 22 0.06 10.24 -19.18
N GLU A 23 -0.27 11.51 -19.42
CA GLU A 23 0.33 12.65 -18.71
C GLU A 23 -0.22 12.76 -17.28
N ARG A 24 -1.53 12.60 -17.05
CA ARG A 24 -2.09 12.54 -15.69
C ARG A 24 -1.48 11.41 -14.86
N ASP A 25 -1.29 10.23 -15.44
CA ASP A 25 -0.61 9.08 -14.80
C ASP A 25 0.89 9.34 -14.50
N ARG A 26 1.52 10.32 -15.17
CA ARG A 26 2.90 10.76 -14.88
C ARG A 26 2.98 11.75 -13.71
N PHE A 27 1.93 12.54 -13.48
CA PHE A 27 1.92 13.62 -12.47
C PHE A 27 1.14 13.29 -11.18
N GLU A 28 0.25 12.28 -11.17
CA GLU A 28 -0.24 11.70 -9.91
C GLU A 28 0.83 10.81 -9.27
N VAL A 29 1.30 11.23 -8.11
CA VAL A 29 2.29 10.56 -7.24
C VAL A 29 1.67 9.32 -6.56
N ASP A 30 0.72 8.64 -7.20
CA ASP A 30 0.02 7.46 -6.67
C ASP A 30 0.79 6.16 -7.00
N ARG A 31 2.04 6.08 -6.52
CA ARG A 31 2.84 4.83 -6.56
C ARG A 31 2.52 3.89 -5.40
N GLN A 32 1.59 4.29 -4.54
CA GLN A 32 1.42 3.70 -3.24
C GLN A 32 -0.03 3.30 -3.02
N ALA A 33 -0.22 2.13 -2.41
CA ALA A 33 -1.47 1.79 -1.75
C ALA A 33 -1.30 2.15 -0.28
N GLU A 34 -2.14 3.05 0.23
CA GLU A 34 -2.05 3.55 1.59
C GLU A 34 -3.31 3.26 2.40
N GLY A 35 -3.11 3.11 3.71
CA GLY A 35 -4.17 2.98 4.68
C GLY A 35 -3.79 3.70 5.95
N ARG A 36 -4.61 4.68 6.33
CA ARG A 36 -4.42 5.48 7.54
C ARG A 36 -5.54 5.24 8.53
N ASP A 37 -5.19 5.08 9.79
CA ASP A 37 -6.12 5.00 10.91
C ASP A 37 -5.68 5.97 12.01
N LEU A 38 -6.65 6.55 12.71
CA LEU A 38 -6.45 7.44 13.84
C LEU A 38 -7.17 6.82 15.02
N GLU A 39 -6.41 6.50 16.06
CA GLU A 39 -6.93 6.12 17.36
C GLU A 39 -6.99 7.37 18.23
N SER A 40 -8.20 7.88 18.42
CA SER A 40 -8.48 9.11 19.17
C SER A 40 -8.95 8.88 20.58
N GLU A 41 -9.37 7.66 20.92
CA GLU A 41 -9.84 7.37 22.27
C GLU A 41 -8.64 7.04 23.14
N PRO A 42 -8.33 7.82 24.20
CA PRO A 42 -7.23 7.51 25.10
C PRO A 42 -7.48 6.16 25.80
N PRO A 43 -6.42 5.45 26.22
CA PRO A 43 -6.60 4.20 26.96
C PRO A 43 -7.27 4.48 28.31
N ALA A 44 -7.95 3.48 28.87
CA ALA A 44 -8.49 3.57 30.23
C ALA A 44 -7.38 3.89 31.25
N GLN A 45 -7.72 4.58 32.34
CA GLN A 45 -6.73 5.02 33.34
C GLN A 45 -6.00 3.85 34.00
N ASP A 46 -6.66 2.70 34.12
CA ASP A 46 -6.16 1.45 34.67
C ASP A 46 -5.66 0.46 33.60
N ALA A 47 -5.62 0.88 32.32
CA ALA A 47 -5.23 0.01 31.22
C ALA A 47 -3.81 -0.55 31.44
N THR A 48 -3.72 -1.86 31.40
CA THR A 48 -2.45 -2.58 31.51
C THR A 48 -1.56 -2.29 30.30
N PHE A 49 -0.26 -2.54 30.47
CA PHE A 49 0.72 -2.45 29.38
C PHE A 49 0.29 -3.27 28.14
N GLY A 50 -0.25 -4.48 28.35
CA GLY A 50 -0.70 -5.34 27.27
C GLY A 50 -1.92 -4.80 26.52
N GLU A 51 -2.85 -4.14 27.22
CA GLU A 51 -4.02 -3.51 26.59
C GLU A 51 -3.64 -2.30 25.75
N ARG A 52 -2.72 -1.47 26.26
CA ARG A 52 -2.17 -0.33 25.53
C ARG A 52 -1.43 -0.76 24.27
N ALA A 53 -0.61 -1.82 24.35
CA ALA A 53 0.04 -2.40 23.18
C ALA A 53 -0.97 -2.98 22.17
N ARG A 54 -2.03 -3.67 22.65
CA ARG A 54 -3.11 -4.19 21.79
C ARG A 54 -3.89 -3.07 21.10
N ARG A 55 -4.10 -1.92 21.75
CA ARG A 55 -4.74 -0.74 21.14
C ARG A 55 -3.96 -0.24 19.92
N ILE A 56 -2.65 -0.04 20.06
CA ILE A 56 -1.80 0.38 18.92
C ILE A 56 -1.80 -0.69 17.83
N ARG A 57 -1.70 -1.98 18.20
CA ARG A 57 -1.77 -3.08 17.26
C ARG A 57 -3.09 -3.09 16.48
N ALA A 58 -4.22 -2.88 17.14
CA ALA A 58 -5.52 -2.81 16.50
C ALA A 58 -5.60 -1.63 15.51
N CYS A 59 -5.00 -0.48 15.84
CA CYS A 59 -4.88 0.65 14.91
C CYS A 59 -4.06 0.28 13.67
N VAL A 60 -2.93 -0.43 13.83
CA VAL A 60 -2.14 -0.98 12.71
C VAL A 60 -2.96 -1.95 11.86
N GLU A 61 -3.73 -2.85 12.49
CA GLU A 61 -4.58 -3.82 11.79
C GLU A 61 -5.68 -3.12 10.97
N ARG A 62 -6.31 -2.07 11.51
CA ARG A 62 -7.30 -1.26 10.79
C ARG A 62 -6.65 -0.48 9.63
N ALA A 63 -5.48 0.11 9.83
CA ALA A 63 -4.72 0.79 8.78
C ALA A 63 -4.35 -0.18 7.65
N TYR A 64 -3.90 -1.40 7.98
CA TYR A 64 -3.65 -2.47 7.01
C TYR A 64 -4.91 -2.83 6.22
N VAL A 65 -6.06 -3.03 6.88
CA VAL A 65 -7.31 -3.37 6.19
C VAL A 65 -7.70 -2.26 5.19
N ARG A 66 -7.46 -0.99 5.53
CA ARG A 66 -7.67 0.15 4.63
C ARG A 66 -6.71 0.10 3.44
N ALA A 67 -5.42 -0.15 3.67
CA ALA A 67 -4.42 -0.29 2.60
C ALA A 67 -4.69 -1.49 1.67
N ALA A 68 -5.26 -2.57 2.22
CA ALA A 68 -5.58 -3.80 1.49
C ALA A 68 -6.88 -3.70 0.65
N LYS A 69 -7.63 -2.59 0.76
CA LYS A 69 -8.84 -2.36 -0.03
C LYS A 69 -8.54 -2.50 -1.52
N ARG A 70 -9.48 -3.08 -2.26
CA ARG A 70 -9.33 -3.37 -3.69
C ARG A 70 -8.95 -2.12 -4.48
N GLU A 71 -9.58 -0.98 -4.20
CA GLU A 71 -9.30 0.30 -4.87
C GLU A 71 -7.83 0.73 -4.75
N GLN A 72 -7.23 0.53 -3.58
CA GLN A 72 -5.84 0.91 -3.31
C GLN A 72 -4.87 0.00 -4.09
N VAL A 73 -4.99 -1.31 -3.87
CA VAL A 73 -4.04 -2.28 -4.44
C VAL A 73 -4.24 -2.49 -5.94
N TYR A 74 -5.47 -2.36 -6.45
CA TYR A 74 -5.76 -2.51 -7.88
C TYR A 74 -5.15 -1.37 -8.71
N ARG A 75 -5.12 -0.15 -8.19
CA ARG A 75 -4.41 0.98 -8.83
C ARG A 75 -2.94 0.66 -9.04
N LEU A 76 -2.29 0.11 -8.01
CA LEU A 76 -0.91 -0.35 -8.07
C LEU A 76 -0.69 -1.50 -9.07
N ALA A 77 -1.61 -2.49 -9.07
CA ALA A 77 -1.57 -3.63 -9.98
C ALA A 77 -1.70 -3.23 -11.46
N LYS A 78 -2.58 -2.26 -11.77
CA LYS A 78 -2.76 -1.75 -13.15
C LYS A 78 -1.48 -1.09 -13.69
N ARG A 79 -0.74 -0.38 -12.84
CA ARG A 79 0.55 0.23 -13.23
C ARG A 79 1.65 -0.80 -13.41
N PHE A 80 1.66 -1.85 -12.57
CA PHE A 80 2.53 -3.00 -12.77
C PHE A 80 2.31 -3.65 -14.14
N ARG A 81 1.08 -3.60 -14.68
CA ARG A 81 0.80 -4.03 -16.07
C ARG A 81 1.29 -3.05 -17.14
N ALA A 82 1.22 -1.73 -16.93
CA ALA A 82 1.66 -0.74 -17.92
C ALA A 82 3.16 -0.86 -18.29
N VAL A 83 3.93 -1.58 -17.47
CA VAL A 83 5.26 -2.09 -17.81
C VAL A 83 5.09 -3.48 -18.45
N GLU A 84 4.58 -3.52 -19.68
CA GLU A 84 4.41 -4.76 -20.47
C GLU A 84 5.76 -5.47 -20.84
N ASP A 85 6.89 -5.02 -20.28
CA ASP A 85 8.22 -5.68 -20.38
C ASP A 85 8.54 -6.65 -19.21
N LEU A 86 7.59 -6.88 -18.30
CA LEU A 86 7.78 -7.72 -17.11
C LEU A 86 7.86 -9.24 -17.35
N HIS A 87 7.92 -9.69 -18.60
CA HIS A 87 8.31 -11.08 -18.87
C HIS A 87 9.76 -11.36 -18.40
N HIS A 88 10.60 -10.34 -18.23
CA HIS A 88 12.00 -10.49 -17.80
C HIS A 88 12.48 -9.55 -16.66
N HIS A 89 11.65 -8.60 -16.19
CA HIS A 89 12.07 -7.62 -15.19
C HIS A 89 11.64 -8.00 -13.76
N LYS A 90 12.46 -7.63 -12.79
CA LYS A 90 12.14 -7.76 -11.36
C LYS A 90 11.40 -6.50 -10.92
N ALA A 91 10.57 -6.61 -9.90
CA ALA A 91 10.00 -5.45 -9.22
C ALA A 91 10.49 -5.41 -7.79
N ARG A 92 10.78 -4.23 -7.27
CA ARG A 92 11.11 -4.04 -5.86
C ARG A 92 10.09 -3.13 -5.23
N GLY A 93 9.68 -3.48 -4.03
CA GLY A 93 8.78 -2.64 -3.28
C GLY A 93 9.10 -2.70 -1.81
N ASP A 94 8.38 -1.91 -1.05
CA ASP A 94 8.47 -1.94 0.39
C ASP A 94 7.11 -1.70 1.02
N VAL A 95 6.93 -2.32 2.18
CA VAL A 95 5.81 -2.07 3.07
C VAL A 95 6.34 -1.30 4.25
N SER A 96 5.75 -0.13 4.53
CA SER A 96 6.11 0.68 5.68
C SER A 96 4.94 0.84 6.65
N ILE A 97 5.27 0.96 7.93
CA ILE A 97 4.37 1.31 9.02
C ILE A 97 4.97 2.54 9.71
N ILE A 98 4.18 3.59 9.83
CA ILE A 98 4.52 4.80 10.57
C ILE A 98 3.52 4.93 11.72
N VAL A 99 4.01 5.05 12.95
CA VAL A 99 3.21 5.35 14.13
C VAL A 99 3.57 6.75 14.63
N GLN A 100 2.58 7.62 14.69
CA GLN A 100 2.72 9.00 15.15
C GLN A 100 1.98 9.18 16.47
N TYR A 101 2.65 9.81 17.44
CA TYR A 101 2.12 10.11 18.76
C TYR A 101 1.77 11.60 18.80
N LEU A 102 0.54 11.94 18.44
CA LEU A 102 0.19 13.32 18.06
C LEU A 102 0.22 14.31 19.22
N ASP A 103 0.05 13.83 20.45
CA ASP A 103 0.05 14.65 21.67
C ASP A 103 1.34 14.51 22.50
N HIS A 104 2.41 13.98 21.90
CA HIS A 104 3.67 13.74 22.59
C HIS A 104 4.86 14.24 21.76
N GLU A 105 5.93 14.69 22.41
CA GLU A 105 7.15 15.18 21.74
C GLU A 105 8.02 14.05 21.13
N ARG A 106 7.55 12.80 21.21
CA ARG A 106 8.32 11.63 20.76
C ARG A 106 8.31 11.59 19.23
N PHE A 107 9.46 11.28 18.64
CA PHE A 107 9.56 11.07 17.20
C PHE A 107 8.70 9.88 16.72
N ASP A 108 8.25 9.98 15.47
CA ASP A 108 7.48 8.93 14.80
C ASP A 108 8.27 7.62 14.72
N ASP A 109 7.62 6.51 15.04
CA ASP A 109 8.21 5.19 14.92
C ASP A 109 7.93 4.62 13.51
N VAL A 110 8.98 4.56 12.68
CA VAL A 110 8.89 4.17 11.26
C VAL A 110 9.58 2.84 11.00
N ARG A 111 8.88 1.83 10.48
CA ARG A 111 9.49 0.55 10.11
C ARG A 111 9.13 0.12 8.70
N VAL A 112 10.11 -0.47 8.03
CA VAL A 112 10.03 -0.87 6.62
C VAL A 112 10.36 -2.36 6.47
N SER A 113 9.63 -3.00 5.58
CA SER A 113 9.86 -4.37 5.11
C SER A 113 9.96 -4.36 3.58
N PRO A 114 11.19 -4.44 3.01
CA PRO A 114 11.36 -4.55 1.57
C PRO A 114 10.91 -5.92 1.06
N PHE A 115 10.49 -5.98 -0.19
CA PHE A 115 10.18 -7.22 -0.91
C PHE A 115 10.57 -7.11 -2.39
N GLU A 116 10.68 -8.27 -3.03
CA GLU A 116 10.96 -8.39 -4.46
C GLU A 116 9.91 -9.27 -5.12
N ILE A 117 9.39 -8.82 -6.26
CA ILE A 117 8.48 -9.58 -7.10
C ILE A 117 9.28 -10.12 -8.28
N THR A 118 9.33 -11.46 -8.37
CA THR A 118 9.96 -12.18 -9.47
C THR A 118 8.89 -12.68 -10.45
N PRO A 119 9.26 -13.02 -11.70
CA PRO A 119 8.34 -13.65 -12.64
C PRO A 119 7.71 -14.95 -12.10
N GLN A 120 8.43 -15.69 -11.26
CA GLN A 120 7.93 -16.92 -10.65
C GLN A 120 6.70 -16.67 -9.76
N HIS A 121 6.69 -15.58 -8.97
CA HIS A 121 5.53 -15.21 -8.15
C HIS A 121 4.26 -14.98 -9.01
N LEU A 122 4.42 -14.43 -10.22
CA LEU A 122 3.29 -14.22 -11.13
C LEU A 122 2.80 -15.54 -11.76
N LEU A 123 3.72 -16.45 -12.07
CA LEU A 123 3.38 -17.78 -12.58
C LEU A 123 2.62 -18.60 -11.52
N ASP A 124 3.09 -18.58 -10.28
CA ASP A 124 2.43 -19.28 -9.17
C ASP A 124 1.06 -18.67 -8.88
N ALA A 125 0.95 -17.33 -8.88
CA ALA A 125 -0.33 -16.66 -8.76
C ALA A 125 -1.31 -17.02 -9.89
N ARG A 126 -0.84 -17.15 -11.14
CA ARG A 126 -1.68 -17.62 -12.28
C ARG A 126 -2.16 -19.05 -12.09
N ARG A 127 -1.29 -19.96 -11.65
CA ARG A 127 -1.64 -21.37 -11.36
C ARG A 127 -2.72 -21.47 -10.29
N GLU A 128 -2.59 -20.68 -9.23
CA GLU A 128 -3.53 -20.73 -8.11
C GLU A 128 -4.86 -20.04 -8.40
N THR A 129 -4.85 -18.93 -9.13
CA THR A 129 -6.08 -18.19 -9.45
C THR A 129 -6.87 -18.79 -10.61
N ARG A 130 -6.26 -19.72 -11.37
CA ARG A 130 -6.85 -20.36 -12.57
C ARG A 130 -7.39 -19.34 -13.60
N THR A 131 -6.86 -18.12 -13.59
CA THR A 131 -7.21 -17.08 -14.55
C THR A 131 -5.98 -16.64 -15.31
N THR A 132 -6.18 -16.30 -16.57
CA THR A 132 -5.17 -15.70 -17.43
C THR A 132 -5.13 -14.18 -17.29
N GLN A 133 -6.08 -13.58 -16.54
CA GLN A 133 -6.11 -12.14 -16.33
C GLN A 133 -4.92 -11.69 -15.46
N PRO A 134 -3.98 -10.90 -16.02
CA PRO A 134 -2.76 -10.51 -15.32
C PRO A 134 -3.05 -9.66 -14.07
N ASP A 135 -4.10 -8.84 -14.12
CA ASP A 135 -4.49 -7.95 -13.02
C ASP A 135 -4.84 -8.71 -11.74
N ILE A 136 -5.48 -9.88 -11.87
CA ILE A 136 -5.90 -10.68 -10.71
C ILE A 136 -4.68 -11.35 -10.06
N GLY A 137 -3.73 -11.83 -10.88
CA GLY A 137 -2.48 -12.39 -10.40
C GLY A 137 -1.62 -11.35 -9.67
N ALA A 138 -1.42 -10.18 -10.28
CA ALA A 138 -0.68 -9.07 -9.66
C ALA A 138 -1.35 -8.59 -8.37
N LEU A 139 -2.67 -8.44 -8.35
CA LEU A 139 -3.43 -8.07 -7.15
C LEU A 139 -3.22 -9.08 -6.01
N LYS A 140 -3.21 -10.38 -6.32
CA LYS A 140 -2.96 -11.43 -5.34
C LYS A 140 -1.55 -11.33 -4.75
N VAL A 141 -0.53 -11.24 -5.60
CA VAL A 141 0.86 -11.11 -5.16
C VAL A 141 1.04 -9.86 -4.29
N LEU A 142 0.50 -8.72 -4.70
CA LEU A 142 0.63 -7.47 -3.93
C LEU A 142 -0.07 -7.54 -2.57
N ARG A 143 -1.24 -8.20 -2.46
CA ARG A 143 -1.92 -8.42 -1.17
C ARG A 143 -1.11 -9.33 -0.26
N GLU A 144 -0.49 -10.35 -0.82
CA GLU A 144 0.36 -11.27 -0.08
C GLU A 144 1.61 -10.56 0.45
N GLN A 145 2.29 -9.78 -0.39
CA GLN A 145 3.42 -8.96 0.02
C GLN A 145 3.04 -7.92 1.07
N LEU A 146 1.86 -7.27 0.93
CA LEU A 146 1.34 -6.36 1.96
C LEU A 146 1.15 -7.08 3.30
N LYS A 147 0.50 -8.25 3.31
CA LYS A 147 0.26 -9.03 4.54
C LYS A 147 1.57 -9.42 5.22
N TYR A 148 2.50 -10.02 4.50
CA TYR A 148 3.79 -10.43 5.07
C TYR A 148 4.66 -9.25 5.46
N GLY A 149 4.67 -8.19 4.65
CA GLY A 149 5.42 -6.97 4.89
C GLY A 149 4.94 -6.24 6.14
N VAL A 150 3.63 -6.11 6.36
CA VAL A 150 3.07 -5.52 7.60
C VAL A 150 3.47 -6.35 8.82
N LEU A 151 3.36 -7.68 8.76
CA LEU A 151 3.77 -8.54 9.88
C LEU A 151 5.26 -8.40 10.19
N ALA A 152 6.11 -8.38 9.16
CA ALA A 152 7.55 -8.22 9.32
C ALA A 152 7.94 -6.83 9.85
N ALA A 153 7.33 -5.77 9.33
CA ALA A 153 7.56 -4.40 9.79
C ALA A 153 7.07 -4.22 11.24
N TYR A 154 5.90 -4.79 11.59
CA TYR A 154 5.35 -4.73 12.94
C TYR A 154 6.24 -5.43 13.97
N ARG A 155 6.83 -6.60 13.64
CA ARG A 155 7.80 -7.26 14.53
C ARG A 155 9.01 -6.39 14.85
N LYS A 156 9.50 -5.59 13.90
CA LYS A 156 10.59 -4.62 14.10
C LYS A 156 10.13 -3.37 14.88
N LEU A 157 8.83 -3.07 14.85
CA LEU A 157 8.20 -1.93 15.49
C LEU A 157 7.85 -2.22 16.95
N GLU A 158 7.54 -3.48 17.28
CA GLU A 158 7.07 -3.88 18.61
C GLU A 158 7.97 -3.42 19.77
N PRO A 159 9.31 -3.51 19.71
CA PRO A 159 10.16 -2.97 20.78
C PRO A 159 10.01 -1.46 20.98
N HIS A 160 9.78 -0.71 19.90
CA HIS A 160 9.65 0.74 19.94
C HIS A 160 8.31 1.18 20.52
N ILE A 161 7.23 0.46 20.16
CA ILE A 161 5.92 0.63 20.80
C ILE A 161 6.04 0.40 22.31
N ARG A 162 6.80 -0.62 22.73
CA ARG A 162 7.00 -0.89 24.16
C ARG A 162 7.71 0.27 24.87
N GLU A 163 8.72 0.87 24.25
CA GLU A 163 9.38 2.07 24.81
C GLU A 163 8.43 3.28 24.83
N ALA A 164 7.68 3.51 23.76
CA ALA A 164 6.67 4.58 23.70
C ALA A 164 5.63 4.47 24.84
N ILE A 165 5.21 3.24 25.16
CA ILE A 165 4.27 2.96 26.26
C ILE A 165 4.89 3.28 27.63
N LYS A 166 6.19 2.99 27.82
CA LYS A 166 6.91 3.35 29.05
C LYS A 166 7.03 4.86 29.22
N GLU A 167 7.29 5.57 28.13
CA GLU A 167 7.34 7.03 28.06
C GLU A 167 5.95 7.69 28.15
N ARG A 168 4.87 6.89 28.09
CA ARG A 168 3.48 7.36 28.11
C ARG A 168 3.07 8.15 26.86
N ALA A 169 3.77 7.96 25.75
CA ALA A 169 3.48 8.63 24.48
C ALA A 169 2.16 8.19 23.84
N ASP A 170 1.69 6.97 24.13
CA ASP A 170 0.42 6.43 23.64
C ASP A 170 -0.82 6.86 24.44
N LEU A 171 -0.68 7.65 25.50
CA LEU A 171 -1.84 8.10 26.29
C LEU A 171 -2.76 9.04 25.51
N GLY A 172 -2.24 9.74 24.50
CA GLY A 172 -3.00 10.60 23.60
C GLY A 172 -3.49 9.88 22.34
N HIS A 173 -3.67 10.69 21.30
CA HIS A 173 -4.03 10.27 19.95
C HIS A 173 -2.85 9.59 19.28
N VAL A 174 -3.10 8.41 18.72
CA VAL A 174 -2.10 7.65 17.97
C VAL A 174 -2.58 7.50 16.54
N GLN A 175 -1.74 7.88 15.59
CA GLN A 175 -2.04 7.69 14.18
C GLN A 175 -1.13 6.63 13.60
N VAL A 176 -1.70 5.77 12.76
CA VAL A 176 -0.94 4.79 12.01
C VAL A 176 -1.17 4.96 10.52
N LEU A 177 -0.07 4.99 9.76
CA LEU A 177 -0.06 4.92 8.31
C LEU A 177 0.64 3.65 7.87
N VAL A 178 -0.02 2.86 7.03
CA VAL A 178 0.53 1.70 6.35
C VAL A 178 0.60 1.99 4.86
N THR A 179 1.78 1.82 4.27
CA THR A 179 2.02 2.13 2.85
C THR A 179 2.65 0.91 2.17
N LEU A 180 2.15 0.57 0.99
CA LEU A 180 2.76 -0.37 0.05
C LEU A 180 3.22 0.40 -1.17
N ASP A 181 4.53 0.46 -1.40
CA ASP A 181 5.13 1.07 -2.58
C ASP A 181 5.68 -0.01 -3.53
N LEU A 182 5.66 0.28 -4.82
CA LEU A 182 6.19 -0.61 -5.86
C LEU A 182 6.98 0.18 -6.90
N ARG A 183 8.18 -0.30 -7.20
CA ARG A 183 9.11 0.30 -8.14
C ARG A 183 9.60 -0.78 -9.12
N PRO A 184 9.74 -0.45 -10.41
CA PRO A 184 10.42 -1.33 -11.34
C PRO A 184 11.88 -1.49 -10.92
N ALA A 185 12.41 -2.71 -10.92
CA ALA A 185 13.85 -2.92 -10.85
C ALA A 185 14.37 -2.89 -12.29
N GLY A 186 15.20 -1.90 -12.59
CA GLY A 186 15.88 -1.77 -13.88
C GLY A 186 16.93 -2.86 -14.11
#